data_AF-A0A951A2N9-F1
#
_entry.id   AF-A0A951A2N9-F1
#
_cell.length_a   1.000
_cell.length_b   1.000
_cell.length_c   1.000
_cell.angle_alpha   90.00
_cell.angle_beta   90.00
_cell.angle_gamma   90.00
#
_symmetry.space_group_name_H-M   'P 1'
#
loop_
_entity.id
_entity.type
_entity.pdbx_description
1 polymer ?
#
loop_
_entity_poly.entity_id
_entity_poly.type
_entity_poly.pdbx_seq_one_letter_code
_entity_poly.pdbx_strand_id
1 'polypeptide(L)'
;MPGVVVCGPYRHLLPGTYRFRLRVSGTKASGEDDNHPVAILEIVSRREYIDHRLITLSDLAKGEIELDVDVTTEQALSPGFSVETRFRTLVAVQVAISALSCERVSDLKPTEPGEARALLVKEWLPLLWTGHEARRKNGNIFHSSAKPSVVFFGPYWSLPEGNYEAIFTLQAEAAGWAREALIRGYVRALRTALGSILRRARGLPGGIHGGRFPLCTIQAISRDIELASKMIFVGNWRAKKEVALPFTVTTSQSEDPDFGLEFRLLAHTQLPFGFKSVVVRRIAA
;
A
#
# COMPACT_ATOMS: atom_id res chain seq x y z
N MET A 1 2.03 16.55 -7.48
CA MET A 1 2.35 15.11 -7.42
C MET A 1 1.78 14.54 -6.13
N PRO A 2 1.28 13.29 -6.12
CA PRO A 2 0.97 12.58 -4.87
C PRO A 2 2.22 12.44 -4.00
N GLY A 3 2.08 12.53 -2.68
CA GLY A 3 3.22 12.43 -1.77
C GLY A 3 2.94 12.97 -0.38
N VAL A 4 3.96 12.94 0.48
CA VAL A 4 3.92 13.54 1.83
C VAL A 4 3.78 15.05 1.70
N VAL A 5 2.80 15.62 2.40
CA VAL A 5 2.64 17.07 2.55
C VAL A 5 3.13 17.51 3.93
N VAL A 6 2.79 16.74 4.97
CA VAL A 6 3.20 17.01 6.36
C VAL A 6 3.66 15.73 7.02
N CYS A 7 4.70 15.85 7.84
CA CYS A 7 5.30 14.80 8.63
C CYS A 7 5.75 15.36 9.98
N GLY A 8 5.37 14.69 11.07
CA GLY A 8 5.62 15.12 12.46
C GLY A 8 4.41 15.81 13.11
N PRO A 9 4.59 16.49 14.26
CA PRO A 9 5.80 16.50 15.07
C PRO A 9 5.99 15.17 15.79
N TYR A 10 7.24 14.70 15.90
CA TYR A 10 7.60 13.51 16.68
C TYR A 10 7.46 13.80 18.17
N ARG A 11 6.30 13.50 18.76
CA ARG A 11 5.99 13.82 20.16
C ARG A 11 5.76 12.58 20.98
N HIS A 12 6.43 12.52 22.12
CA HIS A 12 6.11 11.55 23.14
C HIS A 12 4.80 11.95 23.83
N LEU A 13 3.84 11.03 23.90
CA LEU A 13 2.54 11.25 24.54
C LEU A 13 2.38 10.26 25.69
N LEU A 14 1.80 10.74 26.79
CA LEU A 14 1.42 9.89 27.91
C LEU A 14 0.19 9.03 27.54
N PRO A 15 -0.11 7.96 28.28
CA PRO A 15 -1.29 7.14 28.01
C PRO A 15 -2.59 7.94 28.05
N GLY A 16 -3.46 7.77 27.06
CA GLY A 16 -4.70 8.54 26.95
C GLY A 16 -5.32 8.50 25.56
N THR A 17 -6.51 9.06 25.45
CA THR A 17 -7.16 9.31 24.16
C THR A 17 -6.85 10.73 23.72
N TYR A 18 -6.40 10.88 22.48
CA TYR A 18 -5.99 12.15 21.88
C TYR A 18 -6.75 12.44 20.60
N ARG A 19 -7.17 13.69 20.42
CA ARG A 19 -7.80 14.16 19.19
C ARG A 19 -6.80 14.94 18.35
N PHE A 20 -6.52 14.43 17.16
CA PHE A 20 -5.76 15.13 16.14
C PHE A 20 -6.74 15.92 15.27
N ARG A 21 -6.53 17.23 15.14
CA ARG A 21 -7.26 18.10 14.22
C ARG A 21 -6.31 18.69 13.18
N LEU A 22 -6.66 18.51 11.92
CA LEU A 22 -5.96 19.09 10.78
C LEU A 22 -6.87 20.10 10.09
N ARG A 23 -6.48 21.38 10.11
CA ARG A 23 -7.13 22.40 9.30
C ARG A 23 -6.51 22.41 7.92
N VAL A 24 -7.35 22.11 6.94
CA VAL A 24 -6.93 21.83 5.58
C VAL A 24 -7.83 22.57 4.60
N SER A 25 -7.30 22.92 3.45
CA SER A 25 -8.11 23.32 2.30
C SER A 25 -7.57 22.61 1.07
N GLY A 26 -8.42 22.37 0.09
CA GLY A 26 -7.96 21.78 -1.16
C GLY A 26 -8.93 21.96 -2.29
N THR A 27 -8.41 21.94 -3.51
CA THR A 27 -9.18 22.06 -4.73
C THR A 27 -8.93 20.86 -5.63
N LYS A 28 -10.01 20.42 -6.27
CA LYS A 28 -10.05 19.24 -7.12
C LYS A 28 -9.25 19.47 -8.40
N ALA A 29 -8.40 18.52 -8.77
CA ALA A 29 -8.02 18.36 -10.17
C ALA A 29 -9.18 17.64 -10.89
N SER A 30 -9.63 18.21 -12.00
CA SER A 30 -10.82 17.75 -12.75
C SER A 30 -10.92 16.23 -12.93
N GLY A 31 -12.10 15.65 -12.71
CA GLY A 31 -12.43 14.28 -13.13
C GLY A 31 -12.40 13.17 -12.06
N GLU A 32 -12.12 13.48 -10.80
CA GLU A 32 -12.26 12.50 -9.70
C GLU A 32 -13.70 12.38 -9.18
N ASP A 33 -14.06 11.25 -8.58
CA ASP A 33 -15.34 11.08 -7.88
C ASP A 33 -15.16 11.50 -6.42
N ASP A 34 -16.12 12.28 -5.91
CA ASP A 34 -16.06 12.94 -4.60
C ASP A 34 -16.05 11.95 -3.43
N ASN A 35 -16.44 10.69 -3.66
CA ASN A 35 -16.48 9.63 -2.65
C ASN A 35 -15.19 8.81 -2.54
N HIS A 36 -14.23 8.97 -3.46
CA HIS A 36 -12.97 8.24 -3.37
C HIS A 36 -11.95 8.96 -2.47
N PRO A 37 -11.13 8.21 -1.69
CA PRO A 37 -10.04 8.80 -0.92
C PRO A 37 -9.03 9.51 -1.81
N VAL A 38 -8.79 10.80 -1.54
CA VAL A 38 -7.82 11.65 -2.23
C VAL A 38 -6.57 11.91 -1.39
N ALA A 39 -6.67 11.70 -0.08
CA ALA A 39 -5.56 11.82 0.86
C ALA A 39 -5.76 10.84 2.01
N ILE A 40 -4.75 10.75 2.85
CA ILE A 40 -4.78 9.98 4.09
C ILE A 40 -4.03 10.73 5.18
N LEU A 41 -4.62 10.72 6.37
CA LEU A 41 -4.00 11.13 7.62
C LEU A 41 -3.64 9.87 8.39
N GLU A 42 -2.37 9.67 8.67
CA GLU A 42 -1.86 8.51 9.43
C GLU A 42 -1.26 9.01 10.74
N ILE A 43 -1.54 8.29 11.82
CA ILE A 43 -0.90 8.43 13.12
C ILE A 43 -0.10 7.16 13.36
N VAL A 44 1.20 7.33 13.52
CA VAL A 44 2.15 6.22 13.63
C VAL A 44 3.22 6.55 14.66
N SER A 45 3.95 5.54 15.12
CA SER A 45 5.20 5.73 15.87
C SER A 45 6.26 4.83 15.24
N ARG A 46 7.20 5.43 14.52
CA ARG A 46 8.20 4.69 13.71
C ARG A 46 7.53 3.71 12.71
N ARG A 47 7.54 2.41 13.03
CA ARG A 47 6.95 1.29 12.26
C ARG A 47 5.65 0.77 12.89
N GLU A 48 5.30 1.27 14.06
CA GLU A 48 4.06 0.94 14.72
C GLU A 48 2.90 1.74 14.12
N TYR A 49 1.88 1.02 13.65
CA TYR A 49 0.63 1.61 13.21
C TYR A 49 -0.26 1.91 14.42
N ILE A 50 -0.70 3.17 14.57
CA ILE A 50 -1.60 3.58 15.65
C ILE A 50 -3.02 3.75 15.10
N ASP A 51 -3.20 4.60 14.09
CA ASP A 51 -4.49 4.79 13.40
C ASP A 51 -4.34 5.51 12.06
N HIS A 52 -5.41 5.53 11.25
CA HIS A 52 -5.51 6.38 10.07
C HIS A 52 -6.95 6.82 9.77
N ARG A 53 -7.06 7.88 8.96
CA ARG A 53 -8.31 8.30 8.34
C ARG A 53 -8.10 8.53 6.85
N LEU A 54 -8.91 7.85 6.03
CA LEU A 54 -9.03 8.16 4.61
C LEU A 54 -9.83 9.46 4.44
N ILE A 55 -9.35 10.31 3.54
CA ILE A 55 -9.86 11.67 3.34
C ILE A 55 -10.43 11.78 1.94
N THR A 56 -11.68 12.20 1.85
CA THR A 56 -12.40 12.47 0.59
C THR A 56 -12.33 13.94 0.20
N LEU A 57 -12.77 14.28 -1.01
CA LEU A 57 -12.93 15.70 -1.40
C LEU A 57 -13.97 16.42 -0.52
N SER A 58 -15.01 15.69 -0.07
CA SER A 58 -16.00 16.23 0.86
C SER A 58 -15.40 16.57 2.22
N ASP A 59 -14.42 15.79 2.71
CA ASP A 59 -13.70 16.14 3.94
C ASP A 59 -12.82 17.38 3.75
N LEU A 60 -12.13 17.50 2.61
CA LEU A 60 -11.32 18.69 2.29
C LEU A 60 -12.19 19.95 2.19
N ALA A 61 -13.40 19.84 1.64
CA ALA A 61 -14.35 20.94 1.50
C ALA A 61 -14.88 21.44 2.86
N LYS A 62 -14.95 20.58 3.88
CA LYS A 62 -15.33 20.98 5.25
C LYS A 62 -14.26 21.81 5.95
N GLY A 63 -13.01 21.71 5.50
CA GLY A 63 -11.90 22.51 6.01
C GLY A 63 -11.21 21.96 7.27
N GLU A 64 -11.75 20.91 7.87
CA GLU A 64 -11.24 20.31 9.11
C GLU A 64 -11.40 18.78 9.10
N ILE A 65 -10.33 18.10 9.49
CA ILE A 65 -10.27 16.64 9.60
C ILE A 65 -9.90 16.29 11.03
N GLU A 66 -10.69 15.41 11.64
CA GLU A 66 -10.46 14.93 13.01
C GLU A 66 -10.17 13.43 13.03
N LEU A 67 -9.29 13.00 13.93
CA LEU A 67 -8.99 11.60 14.21
C LEU A 67 -8.67 11.43 15.69
N ASP A 68 -9.46 10.61 16.37
CA ASP A 68 -9.22 10.25 17.77
C ASP A 68 -8.36 8.99 17.80
N VAL A 69 -7.30 9.01 18.61
CA VAL A 69 -6.38 7.88 18.77
C VAL A 69 -6.15 7.59 20.24
N ASP A 70 -6.11 6.31 20.57
CA ASP A 70 -5.70 5.86 21.89
C ASP A 70 -4.20 5.56 21.91
N VAL A 71 -3.49 6.12 22.89
CA VAL A 71 -2.11 5.79 23.24
C VAL A 71 -2.13 4.91 24.48
N THR A 72 -1.68 3.66 24.35
CA THR A 72 -1.68 2.72 25.46
C THR A 72 -0.52 2.96 26.43
N THR A 73 -0.61 2.39 27.64
CA THR A 73 0.50 2.39 28.59
C THR A 73 1.73 1.68 28.03
N GLU A 74 1.55 0.56 27.35
CA GLU A 74 2.62 -0.19 26.71
C GLU A 74 3.32 0.65 25.63
N GLN A 75 2.55 1.31 24.77
CA GLN A 75 3.06 2.21 23.75
C GLN A 75 3.86 3.36 24.35
N ALA A 76 3.28 4.08 25.32
CA ALA A 76 3.93 5.22 25.95
C ALA A 76 5.21 4.84 26.69
N LEU A 77 5.34 3.61 27.18
CA LEU A 77 6.56 3.13 27.84
C LEU A 77 7.57 2.50 26.88
N SER A 78 7.18 2.25 25.62
CA SER A 78 8.03 1.62 24.63
C SER A 78 9.23 2.53 24.27
N PRO A 79 10.48 2.01 24.31
CA PRO A 79 11.66 2.79 23.98
C PRO A 79 11.57 3.44 22.59
N GLY A 80 11.64 4.77 22.57
CA GLY A 80 11.62 5.52 21.32
C GLY A 80 10.23 5.73 20.72
N PHE A 81 9.17 5.42 21.47
CA PHE A 81 7.81 5.82 21.13
C PHE A 81 7.72 7.34 20.97
N SER A 82 7.31 7.76 19.77
CA SER A 82 7.04 9.14 19.45
C SER A 82 5.99 9.17 18.36
N VAL A 83 4.84 9.76 18.67
CA VAL A 83 3.74 9.88 17.73
C VAL A 83 4.15 10.83 16.62
N GLU A 84 3.90 10.41 15.39
CA GLU A 84 4.15 11.11 14.15
C GLU A 84 2.83 11.19 13.38
N THR A 85 2.47 12.40 12.95
CA THR A 85 1.36 12.60 12.03
C THR A 85 1.90 12.68 10.60
N ARG A 86 1.37 11.84 9.71
CA ARG A 86 1.69 11.87 8.28
C ARG A 86 0.43 12.22 7.51
N PHE A 87 0.48 13.31 6.76
CA PHE A 87 -0.53 13.60 5.75
C PHE A 87 0.07 13.41 4.37
N ARG A 88 -0.55 12.56 3.55
CA ARG A 88 -0.14 12.37 2.16
C ARG A 88 -1.32 12.35 1.22
N THR A 89 -1.10 12.91 0.04
CA THR A 89 -2.08 12.86 -1.05
C THR A 89 -1.93 11.53 -1.80
N LEU A 90 -3.07 10.91 -2.12
CA LEU A 90 -3.15 9.68 -2.89
C LEU A 90 -3.24 9.97 -4.39
N VAL A 91 -3.76 11.14 -4.74
CA VAL A 91 -4.02 11.58 -6.11
C VAL A 91 -3.46 12.99 -6.32
N ALA A 92 -3.52 13.50 -7.55
CA ALA A 92 -3.12 14.86 -7.84
C ALA A 92 -4.20 15.84 -7.34
N VAL A 93 -4.05 16.31 -6.10
CA VAL A 93 -4.92 17.32 -5.48
C VAL A 93 -4.06 18.45 -4.92
N GLN A 94 -4.52 19.69 -5.07
CA GLN A 94 -3.87 20.83 -4.41
C GLN A 94 -4.39 20.90 -2.98
N VAL A 95 -3.49 20.88 -2.01
CA VAL A 95 -3.82 20.89 -0.58
C VAL A 95 -2.96 21.92 0.12
N ALA A 96 -3.56 22.72 1.00
CA ALA A 96 -2.87 23.58 1.94
C ALA A 96 -3.29 23.20 3.36
N ILE A 97 -2.29 22.98 4.23
CA ILE A 97 -2.48 22.71 5.65
C ILE A 97 -2.13 23.98 6.41
N SER A 98 -3.06 24.47 7.22
CA SER A 98 -2.90 25.71 7.97
C SER A 98 -2.64 25.48 9.46
N ALA A 99 -3.10 24.36 10.02
CA ALA A 99 -2.85 24.00 11.41
C ALA A 99 -2.93 22.48 11.61
N LEU A 100 -2.12 21.99 12.53
CA LEU A 100 -2.22 20.66 13.12
C LEU A 100 -2.21 20.84 14.65
N SER A 101 -3.24 20.36 15.32
CA SER A 101 -3.31 20.34 16.79
C SER A 101 -3.58 18.94 17.30
N CYS A 102 -3.06 18.65 18.49
CA CYS A 102 -3.31 17.43 19.22
C CYS A 102 -3.68 17.81 20.66
N GLU A 103 -4.83 17.33 21.13
CA GLU A 103 -5.28 17.54 22.51
C GLU A 103 -5.64 16.20 23.15
N ARG A 104 -5.36 16.06 24.46
CA ARG A 104 -5.83 14.91 25.23
C ARG A 104 -7.30 15.13 25.57
N VAL A 105 -8.18 14.21 25.16
CA VAL A 105 -9.63 14.33 25.35
C VAL A 105 -10.14 13.50 26.53
N SER A 106 -9.45 12.41 26.88
CA SER A 106 -9.75 11.62 28.07
C SER A 106 -8.55 10.78 28.51
N ASP A 107 -8.65 10.24 29.73
CA ASP A 107 -7.81 9.13 30.14
C ASP A 107 -8.11 7.89 29.29
N LEU A 108 -7.12 6.99 29.20
CA LEU A 108 -7.25 5.77 28.43
C LEU A 108 -8.30 4.88 29.11
N LYS A 109 -9.31 4.46 28.35
CA LYS A 109 -10.22 3.43 28.83
C LYS A 109 -9.48 2.09 28.88
N PRO A 110 -9.64 1.29 29.95
CA PRO A 110 -9.10 -0.06 30.00
C PRO A 110 -9.58 -0.81 28.76
N THR A 111 -8.65 -1.12 27.86
CA THR A 111 -8.93 -1.88 26.66
C THR A 111 -8.28 -3.24 26.88
N GLU A 112 -9.08 -4.29 26.75
CA GLU A 112 -8.59 -5.67 26.74
C GLU A 112 -7.46 -5.80 25.71
N PRO A 113 -6.45 -6.68 25.95
CA PRO A 113 -5.43 -6.97 24.95
C PRO A 113 -6.08 -7.39 23.63
N GLY A 114 -6.10 -6.48 22.67
CA GLY A 114 -6.75 -6.66 21.38
C GLY A 114 -5.78 -7.20 20.33
N GLU A 115 -6.35 -7.63 19.21
CA GLU A 115 -5.56 -7.90 18.00
C GLU A 115 -4.74 -6.66 17.61
N ALA A 116 -3.51 -6.85 17.10
CA ALA A 116 -2.67 -5.74 16.69
C ALA A 116 -3.42 -4.82 15.73
N ARG A 117 -3.38 -3.49 15.99
CA ARG A 117 -4.20 -2.51 15.27
C ARG A 117 -4.06 -2.56 13.75
N ALA A 118 -2.87 -2.91 13.26
CA ALA A 118 -2.62 -3.08 11.83
C ALA A 118 -3.55 -4.13 11.19
N LEU A 119 -3.93 -5.17 11.93
CA LEU A 119 -4.83 -6.24 11.46
C LEU A 119 -6.31 -5.83 11.48
N LEU A 120 -6.67 -4.79 12.25
CA LEU A 120 -8.02 -4.22 12.22
C LEU A 120 -8.30 -3.46 10.91
N VAL A 121 -7.24 -3.12 10.16
CA VAL A 121 -7.34 -2.47 8.85
C VAL A 121 -7.83 -3.47 7.80
N LYS A 122 -9.08 -3.30 7.38
CA LYS A 122 -9.73 -4.18 6.39
C LYS A 122 -9.16 -4.09 4.99
N GLU A 123 -8.56 -2.96 4.63
CA GLU A 123 -8.10 -2.67 3.27
C GLU A 123 -6.77 -1.90 3.32
N TRP A 124 -5.70 -2.56 2.90
CA TRP A 124 -4.33 -2.03 2.97
C TRP A 124 -3.92 -1.28 1.70
N LEU A 125 -4.61 -1.44 0.56
CA LEU A 125 -4.18 -0.85 -0.71
C LEU A 125 -4.03 0.69 -0.65
N PRO A 126 -4.90 1.48 0.00
CA PRO A 126 -4.72 2.93 0.16
C PRO A 126 -3.46 3.30 0.96
N LEU A 127 -3.00 2.40 1.83
CA LEU A 127 -1.91 2.61 2.77
C LEU A 127 -0.53 2.36 2.13
N LEU A 128 -0.52 1.75 0.95
CA LEU A 128 0.70 1.53 0.17
C LEU A 128 1.17 2.82 -0.52
N TRP A 129 2.46 2.93 -0.71
CA TRP A 129 3.09 3.94 -1.56
C TRP A 129 3.07 3.49 -3.01
N THR A 130 2.96 4.43 -3.94
CA THR A 130 3.09 4.14 -5.37
C THR A 130 4.50 4.43 -5.85
N GLY A 131 5.06 3.52 -6.67
CA GLY A 131 6.28 3.80 -7.41
C GLY A 131 6.05 4.80 -8.54
N HIS A 132 7.15 5.32 -9.10
CA HIS A 132 7.15 6.39 -10.12
C HIS A 132 6.26 6.08 -11.36
N GLU A 133 6.22 4.82 -11.76
CA GLU A 133 5.51 4.36 -12.96
C GLU A 133 4.07 3.88 -12.67
N ALA A 134 3.64 3.98 -11.42
CA ALA A 134 2.31 3.64 -10.98
C ALA A 134 1.47 4.89 -10.73
N ARG A 135 0.16 4.75 -10.90
CA ARG A 135 -0.80 5.82 -10.63
C ARG A 135 -1.98 5.30 -9.84
N ARG A 136 -2.54 6.13 -8.96
CA ARG A 136 -3.84 5.87 -8.35
C ARG A 136 -4.95 6.43 -9.21
N LYS A 137 -6.05 5.69 -9.30
CA LYS A 137 -7.30 6.15 -9.93
C LYS A 137 -8.47 5.37 -9.34
N ASN A 138 -9.49 6.09 -8.86
CA ASN A 138 -10.71 5.50 -8.27
C ASN A 138 -10.38 4.46 -7.18
N GLY A 139 -9.45 4.80 -6.28
CA GLY A 139 -8.98 3.92 -5.19
C GLY A 139 -8.00 2.81 -5.59
N ASN A 140 -7.85 2.51 -6.88
CA ASN A 140 -7.01 1.42 -7.39
C ASN A 140 -5.60 1.91 -7.70
N ILE A 141 -4.61 0.99 -7.71
CA ILE A 141 -3.24 1.27 -8.18
C ILE A 141 -3.04 0.61 -9.54
N PHE A 142 -2.59 1.37 -10.54
CA PHE A 142 -2.30 0.87 -11.88
C PHE A 142 -0.83 1.03 -12.24
N HIS A 143 -0.22 -0.03 -12.74
CA HIS A 143 1.04 0.07 -13.47
C HIS A 143 0.75 0.54 -14.89
N SER A 144 1.37 1.66 -15.28
CA SER A 144 1.07 2.28 -16.57
C SER A 144 2.22 2.50 -17.53
N SER A 145 3.36 1.91 -17.22
CA SER A 145 4.57 2.13 -17.98
C SER A 145 4.90 0.97 -18.91
N ALA A 146 5.66 1.32 -19.95
CA ALA A 146 6.32 0.35 -20.80
C ALA A 146 7.69 -0.08 -20.21
N LYS A 147 7.91 0.07 -18.90
CA LYS A 147 9.18 -0.24 -18.25
C LYS A 147 8.95 -1.06 -16.97
N PRO A 148 9.72 -2.13 -16.76
CA PRO A 148 9.79 -2.81 -15.47
C PRO A 148 10.10 -1.81 -14.35
N SER A 149 9.36 -1.87 -13.24
CA SER A 149 9.51 -0.92 -12.14
C SER A 149 8.86 -1.44 -10.86
N VAL A 150 9.14 -0.78 -9.75
CA VAL A 150 8.30 -0.87 -8.55
C VAL A 150 6.95 -0.22 -8.85
N VAL A 151 5.86 -0.92 -8.53
CA VAL A 151 4.49 -0.42 -8.70
C VAL A 151 3.95 0.13 -7.38
N PHE A 152 4.12 -0.62 -6.31
CA PHE A 152 3.82 -0.16 -4.96
C PHE A 152 4.78 -0.77 -3.94
N PHE A 153 4.85 -0.14 -2.76
CA PHE A 153 5.64 -0.58 -1.61
C PHE A 153 4.99 -0.12 -0.28
N GLY A 154 5.41 -0.70 0.86
CA GLY A 154 4.91 -0.36 2.20
C GLY A 154 3.88 -1.37 2.75
N PRO A 155 3.16 -1.07 3.84
CA PRO A 155 3.17 0.19 4.59
C PRO A 155 4.29 0.27 5.66
N TYR A 156 5.15 -0.74 5.77
CA TYR A 156 6.24 -0.84 6.75
C TYR A 156 5.79 -1.04 8.20
N TRP A 157 4.66 -1.70 8.38
CA TRP A 157 4.07 -1.92 9.71
C TRP A 157 4.65 -3.14 10.40
N SER A 158 4.90 -3.01 11.69
CA SER A 158 5.19 -4.16 12.55
C SER A 158 3.94 -5.02 12.70
N LEU A 159 4.13 -6.34 12.73
CA LEU A 159 3.08 -7.32 12.99
C LEU A 159 3.54 -8.26 14.10
N PRO A 160 2.63 -8.73 14.97
CA PRO A 160 2.96 -9.74 15.97
C PRO A 160 3.38 -11.07 15.32
N GLU A 161 4.05 -11.95 16.08
CA GLU A 161 4.38 -13.30 15.63
C GLU A 161 3.14 -14.04 15.13
N GLY A 162 3.25 -14.73 14.00
CA GLY A 162 2.21 -15.61 13.50
C GLY A 162 2.29 -15.89 12.00
N ASN A 163 1.34 -16.68 11.53
CA ASN A 163 1.15 -16.97 10.11
C ASN A 163 0.09 -16.04 9.53
N TYR A 164 0.36 -15.53 8.34
CA TYR A 164 -0.47 -14.52 7.68
C TYR A 164 -0.71 -14.86 6.22
N GLU A 165 -1.80 -14.34 5.68
CA GLU A 165 -2.09 -14.33 4.26
C GLU A 165 -2.39 -12.91 3.81
N ALA A 166 -1.68 -12.44 2.79
CA ALA A 166 -2.04 -11.24 2.05
C ALA A 166 -2.75 -11.62 0.75
N ILE A 167 -3.99 -11.15 0.58
CA ILE A 167 -4.82 -11.41 -0.59
C ILE A 167 -4.88 -10.15 -1.45
N PHE A 168 -4.32 -10.26 -2.65
CA PHE A 168 -4.27 -9.17 -3.63
C PHE A 168 -5.34 -9.38 -4.68
N THR A 169 -6.27 -8.44 -4.82
CA THR A 169 -7.24 -8.47 -5.92
C THR A 169 -6.71 -7.68 -7.11
N LEU A 170 -6.48 -8.38 -8.20
CA LEU A 170 -6.04 -7.84 -9.47
C LEU A 170 -7.23 -7.31 -10.28
N GLN A 171 -6.96 -6.21 -10.97
CA GLN A 171 -7.86 -5.62 -11.94
C GLN A 171 -7.19 -5.62 -13.32
N ALA A 172 -7.82 -6.33 -14.25
CA ALA A 172 -7.52 -6.17 -15.66
C ALA A 172 -8.20 -4.90 -16.16
N GLU A 173 -7.49 -3.76 -16.14
CA GLU A 173 -8.10 -2.51 -16.57
C GLU A 173 -8.18 -2.43 -18.11
N ALA A 174 -9.34 -2.79 -18.64
CA ALA A 174 -9.90 -2.20 -19.86
C ALA A 174 -10.55 -0.83 -19.58
N ALA A 175 -10.79 -0.47 -18.31
CA ALA A 175 -11.51 0.72 -17.85
C ALA A 175 -10.63 1.97 -17.66
N GLY A 176 -9.78 2.29 -18.62
CA GLY A 176 -8.93 3.50 -18.50
C GLY A 176 -7.82 3.60 -19.54
N TRP A 177 -7.60 2.53 -20.28
CA TRP A 177 -6.67 2.47 -21.39
C TRP A 177 -7.45 2.51 -22.69
N ALA A 178 -7.08 3.40 -23.61
CA ALA A 178 -7.54 3.27 -24.98
C ALA A 178 -7.23 1.84 -25.45
N ARG A 179 -8.22 1.12 -25.99
CA ARG A 179 -8.12 -0.27 -26.47
C ARG A 179 -6.84 -0.50 -27.30
N GLU A 180 -6.40 0.52 -28.02
CA GLU A 180 -5.17 0.57 -28.81
C GLU A 180 -3.88 0.48 -27.98
N ALA A 181 -3.80 1.10 -26.80
CA ALA A 181 -2.64 1.01 -25.92
C ALA A 181 -2.51 -0.41 -25.32
N LEU A 182 -3.64 -1.03 -24.98
CA LEU A 182 -3.70 -2.43 -24.57
C LEU A 182 -3.23 -3.35 -25.71
N ILE A 183 -3.74 -3.14 -26.93
CA ILE A 183 -3.35 -3.90 -28.12
C ILE A 183 -1.86 -3.69 -28.42
N ARG A 184 -1.34 -2.46 -28.39
CA ARG A 184 0.08 -2.17 -28.63
C ARG A 184 0.99 -2.84 -27.60
N GLY A 185 0.66 -2.73 -26.31
CA GLY A 185 1.41 -3.41 -25.25
C GLY A 185 1.38 -4.94 -25.43
N TYR A 186 0.23 -5.48 -25.78
CA TYR A 186 0.04 -6.91 -26.04
C TYR A 186 0.82 -7.39 -27.26
N VAL A 187 0.75 -6.68 -28.39
CA VAL A 187 1.51 -6.98 -29.61
C VAL A 187 3.01 -6.91 -29.35
N ARG A 188 3.48 -5.96 -28.53
CA ARG A 188 4.90 -5.86 -28.18
C ARG A 188 5.34 -7.02 -27.30
N ALA A 189 4.57 -7.37 -26.28
CA ALA A 189 4.83 -8.53 -25.43
C ALA A 189 4.83 -9.83 -26.25
N LEU A 190 3.88 -9.98 -27.17
CA LEU A 190 3.82 -11.11 -28.11
C LEU A 190 4.99 -11.13 -29.09
N ARG A 191 5.48 -9.99 -29.59
CA ARG A 191 6.69 -9.96 -30.42
C ARG A 191 7.92 -10.44 -29.65
N THR A 192 8.08 -10.01 -28.41
CA THR A 192 9.18 -10.48 -27.54
C THR A 192 9.04 -11.99 -27.29
N ALA A 193 7.82 -12.46 -27.03
CA ALA A 193 7.48 -13.86 -26.87
C ALA A 193 7.82 -14.70 -28.12
N LEU A 194 7.28 -14.32 -29.27
CA LEU A 194 7.49 -15.00 -30.55
C LEU A 194 8.96 -14.96 -30.96
N GLY A 195 9.66 -13.86 -30.73
CA GLY A 195 11.10 -13.74 -30.99
C GLY A 195 11.95 -14.68 -30.12
N SER A 196 11.50 -15.01 -28.91
CA SER A 196 12.15 -16.00 -28.03
C SER A 196 11.86 -17.43 -28.49
N ILE A 197 10.63 -17.71 -28.94
CA ILE A 197 10.20 -19.01 -29.48
C ILE A 197 10.94 -19.30 -30.79
N LEU A 198 11.04 -18.31 -31.70
CA LEU A 198 11.75 -18.44 -32.96
C LEU A 198 13.26 -18.65 -32.76
N ARG A 199 13.87 -18.05 -31.74
CA ARG A 199 15.28 -18.32 -31.38
C ARG A 199 15.48 -19.74 -30.90
N ARG A 200 14.56 -20.26 -30.07
CA ARG A 200 14.56 -21.67 -29.63
C ARG A 200 14.41 -22.64 -30.79
N ALA A 201 13.51 -22.35 -31.74
CA ALA A 201 13.34 -23.17 -32.95
C ALA A 201 14.58 -23.18 -33.86
N ARG A 202 15.44 -22.16 -33.75
CA ARG A 202 16.71 -22.04 -34.49
C ARG A 202 17.94 -22.52 -33.68
N GLY A 203 17.77 -23.14 -32.52
CA GLY A 203 18.87 -23.65 -31.71
C GLY A 203 19.78 -22.56 -31.10
N LEU A 204 19.32 -21.31 -31.06
CA LEU A 204 20.10 -20.20 -30.49
C LEU A 204 19.92 -20.14 -28.96
N PRO A 205 21.00 -19.89 -28.18
CA PRO A 205 20.91 -19.79 -26.73
C PRO A 205 20.00 -18.62 -26.30
N GLY A 206 19.12 -18.87 -25.32
CA GLY A 206 18.18 -17.88 -24.77
C GLY A 206 16.68 -18.25 -24.77
N GLY A 207 16.33 -19.54 -24.79
CA GLY A 207 14.92 -19.98 -24.82
C GLY A 207 14.23 -19.93 -23.45
N ILE A 208 13.25 -19.04 -23.28
CA ILE A 208 12.34 -19.03 -22.13
C ILE A 208 11.56 -20.35 -22.09
N HIS A 209 11.67 -21.10 -20.98
CA HIS A 209 10.95 -22.35 -20.78
C HIS A 209 9.46 -22.10 -20.54
N GLY A 210 8.62 -22.59 -21.45
CA GLY A 210 7.20 -22.90 -21.20
C GLY A 210 6.25 -21.71 -21.09
N GLY A 211 6.05 -20.94 -22.17
CA GLY A 211 4.80 -20.20 -22.47
C GLY A 211 4.24 -19.20 -21.43
N ARG A 212 4.90 -19.00 -20.30
CA ARG A 212 4.42 -18.20 -19.17
C ARG A 212 5.29 -16.94 -19.08
N PHE A 213 4.76 -15.84 -19.59
CA PHE A 213 5.39 -14.52 -19.45
C PHE A 213 5.15 -14.00 -18.02
N PRO A 214 6.21 -13.73 -17.23
CA PRO A 214 6.06 -13.19 -15.89
C PRO A 214 5.49 -11.78 -16.00
N LEU A 215 4.34 -11.52 -15.39
CA LEU A 215 3.69 -10.20 -15.35
C LEU A 215 4.37 -9.32 -14.30
N CYS A 216 4.43 -9.82 -13.06
CA CYS A 216 4.99 -9.14 -11.91
C CYS A 216 5.36 -10.14 -10.80
N THR A 217 6.15 -9.70 -9.83
CA THR A 217 6.38 -10.40 -8.56
C THR A 217 5.81 -9.55 -7.42
N ILE A 218 5.07 -10.19 -6.52
CA ILE A 218 4.68 -9.63 -5.23
C ILE A 218 5.59 -10.23 -4.17
N GLN A 219 6.12 -9.40 -3.28
CA GLN A 219 6.99 -9.82 -2.18
C GLN A 219 6.48 -9.26 -0.86
N ALA A 220 6.62 -10.05 0.20
CA ALA A 220 6.57 -9.63 1.60
C ALA A 220 8.03 -9.59 2.09
N ILE A 221 8.51 -8.42 2.52
CA ILE A 221 9.92 -8.16 2.83
C ILE A 221 10.02 -7.37 4.14
N SER A 222 11.10 -7.57 4.90
CA SER A 222 11.50 -6.66 5.99
C SER A 222 13.02 -6.44 5.93
N ARG A 223 13.47 -5.18 5.83
CA ARG A 223 14.90 -4.79 5.69
C ARG A 223 15.67 -5.68 4.70
N ASP A 224 15.14 -5.81 3.49
CA ASP A 224 15.68 -6.64 2.39
C ASP A 224 15.70 -8.16 2.62
N ILE A 225 15.15 -8.65 3.74
CA ILE A 225 14.91 -10.07 3.98
C ILE A 225 13.53 -10.42 3.40
N GLU A 226 13.51 -11.29 2.40
CA GLU A 226 12.28 -11.82 1.83
C GLU A 226 11.62 -12.81 2.80
N LEU A 227 10.38 -12.50 3.20
CA LEU A 227 9.51 -13.38 3.99
C LEU A 227 8.73 -14.33 3.08
N ALA A 228 8.28 -13.82 1.94
CA ALA A 228 7.63 -14.59 0.89
C ALA A 228 7.66 -13.83 -0.44
N SER A 229 7.62 -14.57 -1.55
CA SER A 229 7.38 -13.99 -2.87
C SER A 229 6.48 -14.86 -3.72
N LYS A 230 5.79 -14.22 -4.66
CA LYS A 230 4.95 -14.90 -5.64
C LYS A 230 5.02 -14.21 -6.99
N MET A 231 5.46 -14.98 -7.98
CA MET A 231 5.46 -14.56 -9.38
C MET A 231 4.07 -14.79 -9.99
N ILE A 232 3.52 -13.73 -10.59
CA ILE A 232 2.27 -13.77 -11.33
C ILE A 232 2.61 -13.79 -12.82
N PHE A 233 1.95 -14.68 -13.56
CA PHE A 233 2.12 -14.80 -15.00
C PHE A 233 0.89 -14.26 -15.73
N VAL A 234 1.10 -13.74 -16.94
CA VAL A 234 0.04 -13.13 -17.77
C VAL A 234 -1.16 -14.07 -17.97
N GLY A 235 -0.92 -15.37 -18.16
CA GLY A 235 -1.99 -16.37 -18.32
C GLY A 235 -2.84 -16.57 -17.07
N ASN A 236 -2.22 -16.50 -15.88
CA ASN A 236 -2.93 -16.70 -14.60
C ASN A 236 -3.75 -15.47 -14.21
N TRP A 237 -3.26 -14.28 -14.54
CA TRP A 237 -3.92 -13.00 -14.25
C TRP A 237 -5.32 -12.89 -14.88
N ARG A 238 -5.54 -13.44 -16.08
CA ARG A 238 -6.86 -13.40 -16.72
C ARG A 238 -7.87 -14.37 -16.08
N ALA A 239 -7.38 -15.46 -15.52
CA ALA A 239 -8.22 -16.52 -14.94
C ALA A 239 -8.48 -16.32 -13.44
N LYS A 240 -7.51 -15.77 -12.71
CA LYS A 240 -7.58 -15.54 -11.26
C LYS A 240 -7.51 -14.05 -10.97
N LYS A 241 -8.59 -13.52 -10.43
CA LYS A 241 -8.67 -12.12 -9.96
C LYS A 241 -8.00 -11.92 -8.61
N GLU A 242 -7.65 -12.99 -7.90
CA GLU A 242 -7.04 -12.91 -6.58
C GLU A 242 -5.74 -13.71 -6.52
N VAL A 243 -4.78 -13.16 -5.80
CA VAL A 243 -3.50 -13.80 -5.52
C VAL A 243 -3.25 -13.74 -4.03
N ALA A 244 -3.29 -14.90 -3.38
CA ALA A 244 -2.85 -15.07 -2.01
C ALA A 244 -1.32 -15.20 -1.92
N LEU A 245 -0.72 -14.54 -0.93
CA LEU A 245 0.68 -14.62 -0.56
C LEU A 245 0.75 -14.97 0.95
N PRO A 246 0.95 -16.25 1.30
CA PRO A 246 1.18 -16.63 2.69
C PRO A 246 2.60 -16.24 3.12
N PHE A 247 2.76 -15.82 4.38
CA PHE A 247 4.04 -15.50 4.99
C PHE A 247 3.99 -15.69 6.51
N THR A 248 5.15 -15.81 7.14
CA THR A 248 5.28 -16.00 8.60
C THR A 248 6.10 -14.86 9.18
N VAL A 249 5.67 -14.35 10.33
CA VAL A 249 6.45 -13.45 11.18
C VAL A 249 6.91 -14.26 12.38
N THR A 250 8.22 -14.37 12.58
CA THR A 250 8.80 -15.09 13.72
C THR A 250 8.78 -14.24 14.98
N THR A 251 8.92 -14.87 16.15
CA THR A 251 9.10 -14.17 17.44
C THR A 251 10.20 -13.11 17.36
N SER A 252 11.38 -13.50 16.86
CA SER A 252 12.53 -12.61 16.71
C SER A 252 12.27 -11.42 15.79
N GLN A 253 11.42 -11.58 14.78
CA GLN A 253 11.00 -10.48 13.91
C GLN A 253 10.00 -9.58 14.62
N SER A 254 9.01 -10.13 15.32
CA SER A 254 8.01 -9.33 16.02
C SER A 254 8.56 -8.53 17.20
N GLU A 255 9.63 -9.03 17.84
CA GLU A 255 10.31 -8.35 18.95
C GLU A 255 11.37 -7.33 18.49
N ASP A 256 11.72 -7.32 17.20
CA ASP A 256 12.69 -6.37 16.66
C ASP A 256 12.03 -5.00 16.45
N PRO A 257 12.48 -3.93 17.13
CA PRO A 257 11.89 -2.59 17.00
C PRO A 257 12.02 -1.98 15.60
N ASP A 258 12.92 -2.51 14.77
CA ASP A 258 13.12 -2.10 13.39
C ASP A 258 12.44 -3.03 12.38
N PHE A 259 11.70 -4.03 12.83
CA PHE A 259 10.88 -4.85 11.95
C PHE A 259 9.69 -4.06 11.41
N GLY A 260 9.53 -4.05 10.09
CA GLY A 260 8.34 -3.53 9.44
C GLY A 260 8.09 -4.24 8.11
N LEU A 261 6.90 -4.79 7.98
CA LEU A 261 6.46 -5.50 6.79
C LEU A 261 6.27 -4.54 5.62
N GLU A 262 6.99 -4.81 4.53
CA GLU A 262 6.82 -4.18 3.24
C GLU A 262 6.21 -5.19 2.25
N PHE A 263 5.04 -4.86 1.70
CA PHE A 263 4.60 -5.46 0.45
C PHE A 263 5.16 -4.68 -0.72
N ARG A 264 6.03 -5.31 -1.50
CA ARG A 264 6.62 -4.75 -2.70
C ARG A 264 6.07 -5.43 -3.95
N LEU A 265 5.70 -4.65 -4.95
CA LEU A 265 5.35 -5.19 -6.26
C LEU A 265 6.32 -4.72 -7.34
N LEU A 266 6.91 -5.68 -8.04
CA LEU A 266 7.82 -5.49 -9.15
C LEU A 266 7.14 -5.89 -10.45
N ALA A 267 6.91 -4.92 -11.36
CA ALA A 267 6.45 -5.21 -12.71
C ALA A 267 7.61 -5.72 -13.58
N HIS A 268 7.39 -6.81 -14.31
CA HIS A 268 8.39 -7.41 -15.21
C HIS A 268 8.05 -7.20 -16.69
N THR A 269 6.90 -6.60 -16.99
CA THR A 269 6.41 -6.42 -18.36
C THR A 269 5.98 -5.00 -18.62
N GLN A 270 5.74 -4.71 -19.89
CA GLN A 270 5.11 -3.49 -20.38
C GLN A 270 3.58 -3.60 -20.44
N LEU A 271 3.00 -4.70 -19.96
CA LEU A 271 1.56 -4.88 -19.96
C LEU A 271 0.97 -4.05 -18.82
N PRO A 272 -0.10 -3.30 -19.08
CA PRO A 272 -0.82 -2.63 -18.01
C PRO A 272 -1.63 -3.60 -17.18
N PHE A 273 -1.63 -3.37 -15.87
CA PHE A 273 -2.44 -4.10 -14.90
C PHE A 273 -2.67 -3.21 -13.68
N GLY A 274 -3.67 -3.55 -12.86
CA GLY A 274 -3.93 -2.84 -11.62
C GLY A 274 -4.31 -3.75 -10.47
N PHE A 275 -4.45 -3.13 -9.31
CA PHE A 275 -4.87 -3.73 -8.04
C PHE A 275 -6.03 -2.93 -7.47
N LYS A 276 -7.02 -3.67 -6.97
CA LYS A 276 -8.24 -3.12 -6.39
C LYS A 276 -8.27 -3.23 -4.87
N SER A 277 -7.67 -4.28 -4.31
CA SER A 277 -7.58 -4.46 -2.86
C SER A 277 -6.35 -5.24 -2.44
N VAL A 278 -5.95 -5.00 -1.19
CA VAL A 278 -5.01 -5.82 -0.43
C VAL A 278 -5.60 -6.04 0.95
N VAL A 279 -5.90 -7.30 1.28
CA VAL A 279 -6.39 -7.69 2.60
C VAL A 279 -5.34 -8.55 3.26
N VAL A 280 -4.96 -8.21 4.49
CA VAL A 280 -4.04 -9.01 5.30
C VAL A 280 -4.84 -9.60 6.45
N ARG A 281 -4.68 -10.90 6.68
CA ARG A 281 -5.28 -11.59 7.81
C ARG A 281 -4.31 -12.56 8.44
N ARG A 282 -4.45 -12.76 9.76
CA ARG A 282 -3.80 -13.86 10.45
C ARG A 282 -4.50 -15.17 10.06
N ILE A 283 -3.72 -16.19 9.74
CA ILE A 283 -4.20 -17.56 9.55
C ILE A 283 -4.05 -18.26 10.89
N ALA A 284 -5.11 -18.91 11.37
CA ALA A 284 -4.99 -19.76 12.56
C ALA A 284 -3.94 -20.85 12.30
N ALA A 285 -3.06 -21.08 13.28
CA ALA A 285 -2.13 -22.19 13.29
C ALA A 285 -2.87 -23.52 13.49
#